data_AF-N9NA73-F1
#
_entry.id   AF-N9NA73-F1
#
_cell.length_a   1.000
_cell.length_b   1.000
_cell.length_c   1.000
_cell.angle_alpha   90.00
_cell.angle_beta   90.00
_cell.angle_gamma   90.00
#
_symmetry.space_group_name_H-M   'P 1'
#
loop_
_entity.id
_entity.type
_entity.pdbx_description
1 polymer ?
#
loop_
_entity_poly.entity_id
_entity_poly.type
_entity_poly.pdbx_seq_one_letter_code
_entity_poly.pdbx_strand_id
1 'polypeptide(L)'
;MSNNNEKTFSSGEILSGSYVPQQEVTSASGISSAEIEAGKPLKRAMTKRHLVMISLGGAIGTGLFLGSGDVISQAGPVGAIISYFLGGVIAYMVMLCLGELAVHMPVSGSFGEYARTYIGPGTGYMITWL
;
A
#
# COMPACT_ATOMS: atom_id res chain seq x y z
N MET A 1 -57.88 18.31 0.82
CA MET A 1 -57.32 17.41 -0.21
C MET A 1 -57.31 18.12 -1.57
N SER A 2 -56.15 18.42 -2.14
CA SER A 2 -55.81 18.16 -3.56
C SER A 2 -54.42 18.74 -3.85
N ASN A 3 -53.50 17.84 -4.20
CA ASN A 3 -52.12 18.06 -4.62
C ASN A 3 -52.11 18.22 -6.15
N ASN A 4 -51.31 19.13 -6.71
CA ASN A 4 -50.96 19.11 -8.14
C ASN A 4 -49.56 19.71 -8.37
N ASN A 5 -48.58 18.80 -8.38
CA ASN A 5 -47.27 18.96 -9.00
C ASN A 5 -47.40 18.84 -10.52
N GLU A 6 -47.01 19.87 -11.27
CA GLU A 6 -46.56 19.71 -12.65
C GLU A 6 -45.36 20.64 -12.93
N LYS A 7 -44.19 20.03 -13.09
CA LYS A 7 -43.23 20.42 -14.11
C LYS A 7 -42.77 19.16 -14.84
N THR A 8 -43.39 18.95 -15.99
CA THR A 8 -42.89 18.27 -17.19
C THR A 8 -41.49 18.86 -17.52
N PHE A 9 -40.47 18.20 -18.06
CA PHE A 9 -40.31 17.31 -19.21
C PHE A 9 -38.78 17.04 -19.25
N SER A 10 -38.24 15.84 -19.44
CA SER A 10 -37.94 15.27 -20.76
C SER A 10 -37.28 13.89 -20.60
N SER A 11 -37.74 12.94 -21.39
CA SER A 11 -37.19 11.59 -21.59
C SER A 11 -35.87 11.61 -22.37
N GLY A 12 -35.04 10.59 -22.19
CA GLY A 12 -34.10 10.10 -23.22
C GLY A 12 -32.67 9.80 -22.76
N GLU A 13 -32.30 8.52 -22.80
CA GLU A 13 -30.94 7.97 -22.84
C GLU A 13 -30.05 8.05 -21.58
N ILE A 14 -30.06 6.99 -20.76
CA ILE A 14 -28.98 5.99 -20.66
C ILE A 14 -29.31 4.94 -19.57
N LEU A 15 -30.07 3.92 -19.96
CA LEU A 15 -30.08 2.62 -19.29
C LEU A 15 -29.10 1.70 -20.05
N SER A 16 -27.84 1.67 -19.62
CA SER A 16 -26.96 0.51 -19.80
C SER A 16 -25.79 0.63 -18.85
N GLY A 17 -25.78 -0.24 -17.84
CA GLY A 17 -24.81 -0.25 -16.77
C GLY A 17 -25.32 -1.14 -15.66
N SER A 18 -25.54 -2.41 -16.02
CA SER A 18 -26.04 -3.49 -15.17
C SER A 18 -25.28 -3.54 -13.84
N TYR A 19 -25.86 -2.97 -12.79
CA TYR A 19 -25.49 -3.30 -11.42
C TYR A 19 -26.01 -4.71 -11.13
N VAL A 20 -25.08 -5.64 -10.93
CA VAL A 20 -25.36 -7.01 -10.47
C VAL A 20 -25.57 -6.96 -8.95
N PRO A 21 -26.68 -7.49 -8.41
CA PRO A 21 -26.97 -7.38 -6.98
C PRO A 21 -26.14 -8.39 -6.16
N GLN A 22 -25.45 -7.91 -5.12
CA GLN A 22 -25.01 -8.75 -4.00
C GLN A 22 -26.22 -9.08 -3.13
N GLN A 23 -26.76 -10.29 -3.26
CA GLN A 23 -27.61 -10.89 -2.23
C GLN A 23 -26.85 -12.00 -1.50
N GLU A 24 -27.00 -11.94 -0.18
CA GLU A 24 -27.02 -13.06 0.77
C GLU A 24 -25.69 -13.46 1.44
N VAL A 25 -25.41 -12.81 2.57
CA VAL A 25 -24.91 -13.54 3.74
C VAL A 25 -25.85 -13.24 4.89
N THR A 26 -26.72 -14.22 5.15
CA THR A 26 -27.74 -14.24 6.19
C THR A 26 -27.15 -14.10 7.59
N SER A 27 -27.90 -13.36 8.40
CA SER A 27 -27.73 -12.95 9.78
C SER A 27 -27.29 -14.01 10.79
N ALA A 28 -26.40 -13.64 11.71
CA ALA A 28 -26.44 -14.08 13.11
C ALA A 28 -25.71 -13.10 14.08
N SER A 29 -26.49 -12.60 15.04
CA SER A 29 -26.13 -12.09 16.38
C SER A 29 -25.18 -10.89 16.55
N GLY A 30 -25.77 -9.72 16.84
CA GLY A 30 -25.64 -9.18 18.20
C GLY A 30 -24.52 -8.18 18.53
N ILE A 31 -24.18 -7.22 17.66
CA ILE A 31 -23.47 -6.01 18.10
C ILE A 31 -24.40 -4.81 17.96
N SER A 32 -24.84 -4.35 19.14
CA SER A 32 -25.55 -3.10 19.39
C SER A 32 -24.82 -1.92 18.79
N SER A 33 -25.51 -1.21 17.89
CA SER A 33 -25.45 0.24 17.65
C SER A 33 -24.19 0.97 18.12
N ALA A 34 -23.05 0.69 17.50
CA ALA A 34 -22.07 1.73 17.23
C ALA A 34 -22.33 2.15 15.79
N GLU A 35 -22.88 3.35 15.64
CA GLU A 35 -23.09 4.02 14.36
C GLU A 35 -21.80 3.92 13.53
N ILE A 36 -21.76 3.00 12.56
CA ILE A 36 -20.74 3.01 11.52
C ILE A 36 -21.07 4.25 10.71
N GLU A 37 -20.39 5.35 11.03
CA GLU A 37 -20.35 6.56 10.21
C GLU A 37 -19.76 6.14 8.85
N ALA A 38 -20.64 5.66 7.97
CA ALA A 38 -20.31 5.23 6.63
C ALA A 38 -19.81 6.45 5.86
N GLY A 39 -18.50 6.50 5.64
CA GLY A 39 -17.94 7.25 4.53
C GLY A 39 -17.59 8.70 4.81
N LYS A 40 -16.87 9.01 5.90
CA LYS A 40 -15.94 10.15 5.82
C LYS A 40 -14.74 9.72 4.96
N PRO A 41 -14.55 10.29 3.75
CA PRO A 41 -13.38 9.98 2.95
C PRO A 41 -12.12 10.31 3.75
N LEU A 42 -11.18 9.37 3.79
CA LEU A 42 -9.90 9.57 4.46
C LEU A 42 -9.26 10.85 3.93
N LYS A 43 -9.07 11.83 4.82
CA LYS A 43 -8.41 13.08 4.45
C LYS A 43 -6.97 12.74 4.10
N ARG A 44 -6.63 12.86 2.82
CA ARG A 44 -5.26 12.71 2.31
C ARG A 44 -4.39 13.85 2.85
N ALA A 45 -3.91 13.69 4.08
CA ALA A 45 -3.12 14.69 4.81
C ALA A 45 -1.62 14.36 4.83
N MET A 46 -1.21 13.18 4.33
CA MET A 46 0.21 12.82 4.24
C MET A 46 0.93 13.70 3.22
N THR A 47 1.74 14.62 3.74
CA THR A 47 2.62 15.47 2.95
C THR A 47 3.90 14.71 2.62
N LYS A 48 4.58 15.07 1.51
CA LYS A 48 5.85 14.48 1.07
C LYS A 48 6.91 14.39 2.18
N ARG A 49 6.94 15.38 3.09
CA ARG A 49 7.86 15.41 4.24
C ARG A 49 7.64 14.26 5.22
N HIS A 50 6.39 13.88 5.47
CA HIS A 50 6.08 12.76 6.35
C HIS A 50 6.51 11.42 5.72
N LEU A 51 6.35 11.27 4.39
CA LEU A 51 6.84 10.07 3.67
C LEU A 51 8.35 9.92 3.80
N VAL A 52 9.09 11.02 3.60
CA VAL A 52 10.56 11.01 3.73
C VAL A 52 11.00 10.70 5.16
N MET A 53 10.29 11.22 6.17
CA MET A 53 10.59 10.89 7.57
C MET A 53 10.39 9.39 7.85
N ILE A 54 9.30 8.79 7.35
CA ILE A 54 9.03 7.35 7.51
C ILE A 54 10.11 6.52 6.81
N SER A 55 10.49 6.88 5.57
CA SER A 55 11.54 6.14 4.85
C SER A 55 12.90 6.24 5.54
N LEU A 56 13.25 7.42 6.06
CA LEU A 56 14.51 7.61 6.80
C LEU A 56 14.51 6.83 8.12
N GLY A 57 13.38 6.83 8.83
CA GLY A 57 13.23 6.07 10.08
C GLY A 57 13.30 4.56 9.88
N GLY A 58 12.82 4.04 8.75
CA GLY A 58 12.96 2.63 8.38
C GLY A 58 14.37 2.28 7.89
N ALA A 59 15.03 3.17 7.14
CA ALA A 59 16.35 2.91 6.57
C ALA A 59 17.50 3.06 7.58
N ILE A 60 17.41 4.02 8.51
CA ILE A 60 18.43 4.27 9.54
C ILE A 60 18.06 3.47 10.79
N GLY A 61 18.33 2.16 10.74
CA GLY A 61 18.08 1.23 11.85
C GLY A 61 19.32 0.92 12.70
N THR A 62 19.14 0.06 13.70
CA THR A 62 20.23 -0.44 14.56
C THR A 62 21.28 -1.23 13.79
N GLY A 63 20.92 -1.82 12.65
CA GLY A 63 21.82 -2.63 11.82
C GLY A 63 23.04 -1.86 11.28
N LEU A 64 22.91 -0.54 11.03
CA LEU A 64 24.05 0.28 10.63
C LEU A 64 25.06 0.40 11.76
N PHE A 65 24.59 0.59 13.00
CA PHE A 65 25.46 0.73 14.17
C PHE A 65 26.03 -0.61 14.63
N LEU A 66 25.18 -1.64 14.79
CA LEU A 66 25.59 -2.95 15.28
C LEU A 66 26.48 -3.68 14.26
N GLY A 67 26.17 -3.57 12.97
CA GLY A 67 26.95 -4.21 11.91
C GLY A 67 28.26 -3.50 11.56
N SER A 68 28.32 -2.16 11.70
CA SER A 68 29.53 -1.40 11.30
C SER A 68 30.78 -1.80 12.07
N GLY A 69 30.66 -2.09 13.38
CA GLY A 69 31.78 -2.55 14.20
C GLY A 69 32.36 -3.88 13.71
N ASP A 70 31.50 -4.84 13.40
CA ASP A 70 31.90 -6.17 12.90
C ASP A 70 32.54 -6.07 11.51
N VAL A 71 31.95 -5.26 10.62
CA VAL A 71 32.46 -5.05 9.26
C VAL A 71 33.85 -4.40 9.29
N ILE A 72 34.08 -3.41 10.15
CA ILE A 72 35.39 -2.74 10.28
C ILE A 72 36.43 -3.69 10.86
N SER A 73 36.07 -4.50 11.86
CA SER A 73 36.98 -5.46 12.50
C SER A 73 37.44 -6.55 11.52
N GLN A 74 36.53 -7.09 10.69
CA GLN A 74 36.84 -8.19 9.78
C GLN A 74 37.44 -7.73 8.44
N ALA A 75 36.88 -6.68 7.82
CA ALA A 75 37.28 -6.23 6.48
C ALA A 75 38.35 -5.12 6.50
N GLY A 76 38.62 -4.54 7.67
CA GLY A 76 39.47 -3.35 7.81
C GLY A 76 38.80 -2.06 7.30
N PRO A 77 39.43 -0.89 7.49
CA PRO A 77 38.81 0.41 7.19
C PRO A 77 38.45 0.60 5.71
N VAL A 78 39.34 0.16 4.81
CA VAL A 78 39.13 0.28 3.36
C VAL A 78 38.12 -0.76 2.87
N GLY A 79 38.18 -1.98 3.41
CA GLY A 79 37.25 -3.05 3.06
C GLY A 79 35.81 -2.72 3.48
N ALA A 80 35.62 -2.08 4.64
CA ALA A 80 34.32 -1.64 5.12
C ALA A 80 33.65 -0.63 4.17
N ILE A 81 34.39 0.35 3.64
CA ILE A 81 33.84 1.34 2.71
C ILE A 81 33.39 0.66 1.42
N ILE A 82 34.20 -0.24 0.87
CA ILE A 82 33.88 -0.96 -0.37
C ILE A 82 32.67 -1.87 -0.17
N SER A 83 32.57 -2.58 0.97
CA SER A 83 31.43 -3.46 1.25
C SER A 83 30.13 -2.68 1.41
N TYR A 84 30.15 -1.53 2.11
CA TYR A 84 28.97 -0.66 2.23
C TYR A 84 28.59 -0.04 0.88
N PHE A 85 29.57 0.33 0.06
CA PHE A 85 29.31 0.84 -1.28
C PHE A 85 28.65 -0.23 -2.17
N LEU A 86 29.22 -1.45 -2.20
CA LEU A 86 28.67 -2.54 -3.00
C LEU A 86 27.28 -2.97 -2.52
N GLY A 87 27.09 -3.10 -1.19
CA GLY A 87 25.79 -3.38 -0.59
C GLY A 87 24.76 -2.28 -0.89
N GLY A 88 25.18 -1.01 -0.82
CA GLY A 88 24.37 0.13 -1.19
C GLY A 88 23.97 0.13 -2.66
N VAL A 89 24.86 -0.24 -3.58
CA VAL A 89 24.56 -0.36 -5.01
C VAL A 89 23.52 -1.45 -5.27
N ILE A 90 23.67 -2.62 -4.62
CA ILE A 90 22.69 -3.72 -4.75
C ILE A 90 21.33 -3.28 -4.20
N ALA A 91 21.28 -2.69 -3.01
CA ALA A 91 20.05 -2.20 -2.40
C ALA A 91 19.40 -1.09 -3.24
N TYR A 92 20.20 -0.20 -3.83
CA TYR A 92 19.72 0.84 -4.74
C TYR A 92 19.07 0.26 -5.99
N MET A 93 19.67 -0.76 -6.60
CA MET A 93 19.10 -1.47 -7.75
C MET A 93 17.75 -2.11 -7.41
N VAL A 94 17.65 -2.77 -6.25
CA VAL A 94 16.39 -3.36 -5.77
C VAL A 94 15.33 -2.27 -5.57
N MET A 95 15.69 -1.16 -4.93
CA MET A 95 14.77 -0.04 -4.71
C MET A 95 14.31 0.61 -6.02
N LEU A 96 15.19 0.69 -7.03
CA LEU A 96 14.86 1.21 -8.36
C LEU A 96 13.82 0.31 -9.03
N CYS A 97 14.04 -1.01 -9.04
CA CYS A 97 13.08 -1.98 -9.58
C CYS A 97 11.72 -1.90 -8.85
N LEU A 98 11.73 -1.82 -7.52
CA LEU A 98 10.50 -1.65 -6.72
C LEU A 98 9.80 -0.32 -7.00
N GLY A 99 10.56 0.74 -7.26
CA GLY A 99 10.04 2.06 -7.62
C GLY A 99 9.26 2.04 -8.94
N GLU A 100 9.82 1.41 -9.97
CA GLU A 100 9.14 1.23 -11.28
C GLU A 100 7.83 0.44 -11.11
N LEU A 101 7.85 -0.64 -10.33
CA LEU A 101 6.65 -1.43 -10.04
C LEU A 101 5.60 -0.63 -9.25
N ALA A 102 6.02 0.20 -8.29
CA ALA A 102 5.14 1.02 -7.47
C ALA A 102 4.44 2.13 -8.26
N VAL A 103 5.09 2.67 -9.29
CA VAL A 103 4.46 3.63 -10.20
C VAL A 103 3.51 2.94 -11.16
N HIS A 104 3.86 1.75 -11.65
CA HIS A 104 3.03 0.99 -12.59
C HIS A 104 1.71 0.51 -11.98
N MET A 105 1.70 0.08 -10.70
CA MET A 105 0.48 -0.34 -10.00
C MET A 105 0.35 0.40 -8.67
N PRO A 106 -0.27 1.60 -8.64
CA PRO A 106 -0.44 2.40 -7.43
C PRO A 106 -1.59 1.86 -6.57
N VAL A 107 -1.42 0.64 -6.04
CA VAL A 107 -2.36 0.00 -5.11
C VAL A 107 -1.96 0.31 -3.67
N SER A 108 -2.93 0.41 -2.78
CA SER A 108 -2.68 0.60 -1.34
C SER A 108 -2.32 -0.74 -0.65
N GLY A 109 -1.25 -1.39 -1.15
CA GLY A 109 -0.78 -2.71 -0.72
C GLY A 109 0.73 -2.75 -0.46
N SER A 110 1.21 -3.82 0.19
CA SER A 110 2.63 -4.08 0.43
C SER A 110 3.31 -4.76 -0.77
N PHE A 111 4.63 -4.96 -0.72
CA PHE A 111 5.40 -5.66 -1.74
C PHE A 111 4.88 -7.08 -2.04
N GLY A 112 4.18 -7.70 -1.09
CA GLY A 112 3.48 -8.98 -1.27
C GLY A 112 2.36 -8.95 -2.31
N GLU A 113 1.68 -7.80 -2.50
CA GLU A 113 0.64 -7.69 -3.53
C GLU A 113 1.26 -7.65 -4.94
N TYR A 114 2.45 -7.06 -5.08
CA TYR A 114 3.21 -7.11 -6.34
C TYR A 114 3.63 -8.55 -6.65
N ALA A 115 4.16 -9.29 -5.66
CA ALA A 115 4.53 -10.70 -5.82
C ALA A 115 3.31 -11.59 -6.13
N ARG A 116 2.18 -11.33 -5.48
CA ARG A 116 0.91 -12.03 -5.71
C ARG A 116 0.41 -11.85 -7.15
N THR A 117 0.55 -10.65 -7.70
CA THR A 117 0.06 -10.29 -9.03
C THR A 117 0.95 -10.84 -10.15
N TYR A 118 2.27 -10.79 -10.01
CA TYR A 118 3.21 -11.19 -11.07
C TYR A 118 3.69 -12.64 -11.00
N ILE A 119 3.76 -13.25 -9.81
CA ILE A 119 4.32 -14.60 -9.63
C ILE A 119 3.23 -15.61 -9.24
N GLY A 120 2.31 -15.21 -8.35
CA GLY A 120 1.17 -16.01 -7.96
C GLY A 120 0.84 -15.93 -6.47
N PRO A 121 -0.31 -16.50 -6.04
CA PRO A 121 -0.83 -16.34 -4.68
C PRO A 121 0.05 -16.93 -3.58
N GLY A 122 0.79 -18.02 -3.85
CA GLY A 122 1.69 -18.64 -2.88
C GLY A 122 2.90 -17.76 -2.54
N THR A 123 3.54 -17.16 -3.56
CA THR A 123 4.72 -16.30 -3.38
C THR A 123 4.35 -14.98 -2.70
N GLY A 124 3.16 -14.43 -2.99
CA GLY A 124 2.65 -13.24 -2.31
C GLY A 124 2.44 -13.46 -0.80
N TYR A 125 1.94 -14.63 -0.40
CA TYR A 125 1.81 -14.99 1.01
C TYR A 125 3.18 -15.11 1.69
N MET A 126 4.14 -15.79 1.06
CA MET A 126 5.49 -15.96 1.62
C MET A 126 6.19 -14.61 1.85
N ILE A 127 6.17 -13.70 0.86
CA ILE A 127 6.79 -12.37 0.99
C ILE A 127 6.14 -11.54 2.11
N THR A 128 4.83 -11.68 2.30
CA THR A 128 4.10 -10.91 3.33
C THR A 128 4.39 -11.42 4.74
N TRP A 129 4.78 -12.69 4.87
CA TRP A 129 5.06 -13.34 6.15
C TRP A 129 6.50 -13.15 6.62
N LEU A 130 7.45 -13.00 5.69
CA LEU A 130 8.88 -12.73 5.96
C LEU A 130 9.06 -11.34 6.57
#